data_AF-A0A960EUV8-F1
#
_entry.id   AF-A0A960EUV8-F1
#
_cell.length_a   1.000
_cell.length_b   1.000
_cell.length_c   1.000
_cell.angle_alpha   90.00
_cell.angle_beta   90.00
_cell.angle_gamma   90.00
#
_symmetry.space_group_name_H-M   'P 1'
#
loop_
_entity.id
_entity.type
_entity.pdbx_description
1 polymer ?
#
loop_
_entity_poly.entity_id
_entity_poly.type
_entity_poly.pdbx_seq_one_letter_code
_entity_poly.pdbx_strand_id
1 'polypeptide(L)'
;QHPGNAATDARSAVEANLATAGVSCSTLEAIGDTSDSEPGGTVTVTVECTASMADVTLLGVPGTRTFTATATEVIDTYRGESP
;
A
#
# COMPACT_ATOMS: atom_id res chain seq x y z
N GLN A 1 -8.03 -9.06 10.81
CA GLN A 1 -6.81 -8.30 10.44
C GLN A 1 -5.87 -8.27 11.64
N HIS A 2 -4.65 -8.77 11.49
CA HIS A 2 -3.58 -8.57 12.48
C HIS A 2 -2.73 -7.36 12.04
N PRO A 3 -2.30 -6.48 12.96
CA PRO A 3 -1.51 -5.29 12.61
C PRO A 3 -0.24 -5.63 11.80
N GLY A 4 0.42 -6.75 12.15
CA GLY A 4 1.61 -7.23 11.44
C GLY A 4 1.37 -7.64 9.98
N ASN A 5 0.12 -7.88 9.57
CA ASN A 5 -0.23 -8.24 8.19
C ASN A 5 -0.68 -7.02 7.37
N ALA A 6 -0.78 -5.83 7.96
CA ALA A 6 -1.33 -4.65 7.29
C ALA A 6 -0.53 -4.27 6.03
N ALA A 7 0.79 -4.38 6.06
CA ALA A 7 1.63 -4.13 4.88
C ALA A 7 1.39 -5.17 3.76
N THR A 8 1.23 -6.44 4.11
CA THR A 8 0.96 -7.53 3.15
C THR A 8 -0.44 -7.40 2.54
N ASP A 9 -1.44 -7.07 3.35
CA ASP A 9 -2.81 -6.86 2.89
C ASP A 9 -2.90 -5.64 1.97
N ALA A 10 -2.25 -4.53 2.35
CA ALA A 10 -2.18 -3.32 1.53
C ALA A 10 -1.47 -3.60 0.20
N ARG A 11 -0.36 -4.34 0.22
CA ARG A 11 0.34 -4.76 -1.00
C ARG A 11 -0.58 -5.56 -1.92
N SER A 12 -1.29 -6.55 -1.39
CA SER A 12 -2.20 -7.40 -2.16
C SER A 12 -3.35 -6.60 -2.79
N ALA A 13 -3.92 -5.65 -2.04
CA ALA A 13 -4.97 -4.77 -2.54
C ALA A 13 -4.47 -3.84 -3.66
N VAL A 14 -3.26 -3.30 -3.51
CA VAL A 14 -2.64 -2.46 -4.55
C VAL A 14 -2.32 -3.27 -5.80
N GLU A 15 -1.75 -4.47 -5.67
CA GLU A 15 -1.49 -5.37 -6.80
C GLU A 15 -2.78 -5.70 -7.58
N ALA A 16 -3.89 -5.99 -6.88
CA ALA A 16 -5.19 -6.24 -7.52
C ALA A 16 -5.74 -5.02 -8.28
N ASN A 17 -5.62 -3.82 -7.69
CA ASN A 17 -6.06 -2.57 -8.32
C ASN A 17 -5.21 -2.23 -9.55
N LEU A 18 -3.89 -2.38 -9.45
CA LEU A 18 -2.95 -2.14 -10.55
C LEU A 18 -3.18 -3.12 -11.71
N ALA A 19 -3.39 -4.40 -11.41
CA ALA A 19 -3.73 -5.40 -12.41
C ALA A 19 -5.03 -5.06 -13.14
N THR A 20 -6.05 -4.59 -12.41
CA THR A 20 -7.32 -4.12 -12.99
C THR A 20 -7.13 -2.88 -13.88
N ALA A 21 -6.22 -1.99 -13.51
CA ALA A 21 -5.88 -0.79 -14.27
C ALA A 21 -4.91 -1.04 -15.44
N GLY A 22 -4.36 -2.26 -15.57
CA GLY A 22 -3.33 -2.59 -16.56
C GLY A 22 -1.98 -1.92 -16.30
N VAL A 23 -1.71 -1.51 -15.06
CA VAL A 23 -0.45 -0.85 -14.66
C VAL A 23 0.51 -1.87 -14.08
N SER A 24 1.71 -1.96 -14.63
CA SER A 24 2.78 -2.82 -14.11
C SER A 24 3.85 -1.97 -13.41
N CYS A 25 4.10 -2.22 -12.12
CA CYS A 25 5.18 -1.58 -11.39
C CYS A 25 6.49 -2.38 -11.60
N SER A 26 7.60 -1.69 -11.88
CA SER A 26 8.93 -2.28 -11.81
C SER A 26 9.37 -2.51 -10.36
N THR A 27 8.92 -1.66 -9.45
CA THR A 27 9.11 -1.83 -8.00
C THR A 27 7.80 -1.52 -7.28
N LEU A 28 7.48 -2.34 -6.28
CA LEU A 28 6.35 -2.12 -5.39
C LEU A 28 6.83 -2.36 -3.96
N GLU A 29 6.66 -1.37 -3.11
CA GLU A 29 7.05 -1.41 -1.70
C GLU A 29 5.86 -1.01 -0.83
N ALA A 30 5.67 -1.68 0.31
CA ALA A 30 4.62 -1.38 1.28
C ALA A 30 5.25 -1.32 2.68
N ILE A 31 5.09 -0.17 3.34
CA ILE A 31 5.66 0.12 4.65
C ILE A 31 4.51 0.36 5.61
N GLY A 32 4.39 -0.53 6.60
CA GLY A 32 3.42 -0.38 7.69
C GLY A 32 4.06 0.29 8.91
N ASP A 33 3.41 1.33 9.41
CA ASP A 33 3.64 1.92 10.72
C ASP A 33 2.57 1.41 11.68
N THR A 34 3.03 0.59 12.63
CA THR A 34 2.22 -0.02 13.69
C THR A 34 2.69 0.44 15.07
N SER A 35 3.34 1.61 15.16
CA SER A 35 3.86 2.13 16.43
C SER A 35 2.75 2.41 17.47
N ASP A 36 1.52 2.67 17.01
CA ASP A 36 0.33 2.92 17.83
C ASP A 36 -0.69 1.78 17.72
N SER A 37 -0.23 0.54 17.97
CA SER A 37 -1.05 -0.68 17.79
C SER A 37 -2.02 -1.01 18.93
N GLU A 38 -2.20 -0.12 19.90
CA GLU A 38 -3.09 -0.36 21.03
C GLU A 38 -4.56 -0.16 20.64
N PRO A 39 -5.54 -0.71 21.39
CA PRO A 39 -6.95 -0.45 21.13
C PRO A 39 -7.27 1.05 21.12
N GLY A 40 -7.88 1.54 20.03
CA GLY A 40 -8.09 2.97 19.80
C GLY A 40 -6.92 3.70 19.13
N GLY A 41 -5.78 3.05 18.96
CA GLY A 41 -4.64 3.52 18.18
C GLY A 41 -4.81 3.32 16.68
N THR A 42 -3.76 3.58 15.90
CA THR A 42 -3.81 3.56 14.43
C THR A 42 -2.72 2.71 13.79
N VAL A 43 -3.05 2.17 12.62
CA VAL A 43 -2.09 1.56 11.70
C VAL A 43 -2.10 2.37 10.43
N THR A 44 -0.92 2.85 10.01
CA THR A 44 -0.76 3.56 8.73
C THR A 44 0.08 2.70 7.81
N VAL A 45 -0.36 2.51 6.57
CA VAL A 45 0.43 1.84 5.54
C VAL A 45 0.64 2.79 4.38
N THR A 46 1.90 2.96 3.97
CA THR A 46 2.25 3.68 2.75
C THR A 46 2.77 2.68 1.73
N VAL A 47 2.21 2.74 0.52
CA VAL A 47 2.61 1.92 -0.62
C VAL A 47 3.20 2.82 -1.69
N GLU A 48 4.35 2.43 -2.22
CA GLU A 48 5.02 3.09 -3.34
C GLU A 48 5.15 2.13 -4.52
N CYS A 49 4.68 2.55 -5.69
CA CYS A 49 4.84 1.85 -6.96
C CYS A 49 5.63 2.72 -7.93
N THR A 50 6.75 2.22 -8.45
CA THR A 50 7.38 2.85 -9.62
C THR A 50 6.98 2.07 -10.86
N ALA A 51 6.25 2.71 -11.78
CA ALA A 51 5.89 2.13 -13.07
C ALA A 51 6.78 2.67 -14.19
N SER A 52 7.21 1.78 -15.08
CA SER A 52 7.86 2.17 -16.33
C SER A 52 6.79 2.63 -17.31
N MET A 53 6.92 3.86 -17.83
CA MET A 53 6.07 4.36 -18.92
C MET A 53 6.72 4.10 -20.28
N ALA A 54 7.45 2.99 -20.44
CA ALA A 54 8.07 2.61 -21.71
C ALA A 54 7.04 2.41 -22.84
N ASP A 55 5.78 2.10 -22.52
CA ASP A 55 4.71 2.01 -23.52
C ASP A 55 4.17 3.40 -23.94
N VAL A 56 4.48 4.46 -23.18
CA VAL A 56 4.12 5.86 -23.48
C VAL A 56 5.25 6.57 -24.28
N THR A 57 6.16 5.79 -24.86
CA THR A 57 7.33 6.25 -25.62
C THR A 57 7.01 6.98 -26.93
N LEU A 58 5.73 7.12 -27.30
CA LEU A 58 5.31 7.91 -28.46
C LEU A 58 5.80 9.38 -28.40
N LEU A 59 6.18 9.87 -27.21
CA LEU A 59 6.72 11.21 -26.96
C LEU A 59 8.25 11.25 -26.77
N GLY A 60 8.97 10.14 -26.95
CA GLY A 60 10.45 10.11 -26.95
C GLY A 60 11.13 10.27 -25.59
N VAL A 61 10.39 10.20 -24.48
CA VAL A 61 10.95 10.30 -23.12
C VAL A 61 10.73 8.97 -22.40
N PRO A 62 11.77 8.14 -22.19
CA PRO A 62 11.68 7.06 -21.23
C PRO A 62 11.46 7.68 -19.85
N GLY A 63 10.26 7.52 -19.30
CA GLY A 63 9.88 8.05 -18.01
C GLY A 63 9.48 6.93 -17.07
N THR A 64 10.02 6.93 -15.86
CA THR A 64 9.40 6.23 -14.74
C THR A 64 8.47 7.20 -14.02
N ARG A 65 7.37 6.69 -13.49
CA ARG A 65 6.49 7.45 -12.59
C ARG A 65 6.34 6.69 -11.30
N THR A 66 6.53 7.40 -10.19
CA THR A 66 6.29 6.88 -8.86
C THR A 66 4.90 7.30 -8.40
N PHE A 67 4.11 6.33 -7.96
CA PHE A 67 2.78 6.48 -7.40
C PHE A 67 2.86 6.11 -5.93
N THR A 68 2.34 6.98 -5.06
CA THR A 68 2.31 6.76 -3.61
C THR A 68 0.87 6.77 -3.14
N ALA A 69 0.50 5.78 -2.32
CA ALA A 69 -0.80 5.70 -1.67
C ALA A 69 -0.60 5.46 -0.18
N THR A 70 -1.37 6.14 0.65
CA THR A 70 -1.35 5.97 2.11
C THR A 70 -2.74 5.64 2.60
N ALA A 71 -2.85 4.62 3.44
CA ALA A 71 -4.08 4.21 4.11
C ALA A 71 -3.84 4.19 5.62
N THR A 72 -4.77 4.75 6.40
CA THR A 72 -4.71 4.74 7.85
C THR A 72 -6.02 4.18 8.39
N GLU A 73 -5.92 3.19 9.26
CA GLU A 73 -7.05 2.52 9.88
C GLU A 73 -6.92 2.56 11.40
N VAL A 74 -8.05 2.62 12.11
CA VAL A 74 -8.11 2.64 13.57
C VAL A 74 -8.28 1.22 14.10
N ILE A 75 -7.60 0.89 15.20
CA ILE A 75 -7.75 -0.38 15.87
C ILE A 75 -9.01 -0.35 16.74
N ASP A 76 -9.96 -1.24 16.45
CA ASP A 76 -11.24 -1.33 17.15
C ASP A 76 -11.04 -1.50 18.67
N THR A 77 -11.49 -0.50 19.43
CA THR A 77 -11.40 -0.45 20.89
C THR A 77 -12.33 -1.46 21.59
N TYR A 78 -13.43 -1.84 20.95
CA TYR A 78 -14.50 -2.64 21.58
C TYR A 78 -14.34 -4.14 21.36
N ARG A 79 -13.45 -4.54 20.44
CA ARG A 79 -13.11 -5.95 20.17
C ARG A 79 -11.74 -6.36 20.73
N GLY A 80 -11.22 -5.59 21.69
CA GLY A 80 -10.00 -5.85 22.42
C GLY A 80 -10.25 -6.43 23.82
N GLU A 81 -11.05 -7.50 23.94
CA GLU A 81 -11.01 -8.33 25.14
C GLU A 81 -10.61 -9.75 24.77
N SER A 82 -9.37 -10.11 25.07
CA SER A 82 -9.05 -11.44 25.55
C SER A 82 -7.97 -11.30 26.64
N PRO A 83 -8.15 -11.96 27.79
CA PRO A 83 -7.27 -11.84 28.97
C PRO A 83 -5.88 -12.45 28.75
#